data_AF-L9K7P5-F1
#
_entry.id   AF-L9K7P5-F1
#
_cell.length_a   1.000
_cell.length_b   1.000
_cell.length_c   1.000
_cell.angle_alpha   90.00
_cell.angle_beta   90.00
_cell.angle_gamma   90.00
#
_symmetry.space_group_name_H-M   'P 1'
#
loop_
_entity.id
_entity.type
_entity.pdbx_description
1 polymer ?
#
loop_
_entity_poly.entity_id
_entity_poly.type
_entity_poly.pdbx_seq_one_letter_code
_entity_poly.pdbx_strand_id
1 'polypeptide(L)'
;MAEEESDQEAERLGEELVAIVESPPGPVGLRTAGDDRGGAGGGSCGGCGVGISSRDYCRRFCQVVEDYAGRWQVPLPQLQVLQTALCCFTSASASFPDECEHVQYVLSSLAVSFFELLLFFGRDEFYEEPLKDILGSFQECQNHLRRYGNVNLELVTRIIRDGGPWEDPVLQAVLKAQPASQEIGTSGDSKSKPTFHLLKTDCKSGIDIICNTEKEGKTILALQLCESFLIPQLQSGDMYCIWELIFIWSKLQLKSNPSKQVFVDQCYQLLRTATNVRVIFPFMKIIKDEVNRIYLSLEF
;
A
#
# COMPACT_ATOMS: atom_id res chain seq x y z
N MET A 1 -14.30 16.33 12.05
CA MET A 1 -13.69 17.05 10.91
C MET A 1 -13.06 16.09 9.92
N ALA A 2 -11.96 15.36 10.23
CA ALA A 2 -11.40 14.39 9.27
C ALA A 2 -12.30 13.15 9.04
N GLU A 3 -12.96 12.65 10.09
CA GLU A 3 -13.92 11.53 9.98
C GLU A 3 -15.19 11.95 9.20
N GLU A 4 -15.78 13.10 9.53
CA GLU A 4 -16.95 13.64 8.81
C GLU A 4 -16.66 13.95 7.33
N GLU A 5 -15.43 14.34 7.00
CA GLU A 5 -14.99 14.56 5.62
C GLU A 5 -14.82 13.23 4.88
N SER A 6 -14.27 12.21 5.56
CA SER A 6 -14.13 10.85 5.02
C SER A 6 -15.50 10.23 4.71
N ASP A 7 -16.48 10.38 5.60
CA ASP A 7 -17.83 9.82 5.42
C ASP A 7 -18.55 10.44 4.22
N GLN A 8 -18.42 11.75 4.01
CA GLN A 8 -18.97 12.44 2.84
C GLN A 8 -18.26 12.05 1.53
N GLU A 9 -16.94 11.84 1.57
CA GLU A 9 -16.21 11.34 0.40
C GLU A 9 -16.59 9.89 0.07
N ALA A 10 -16.82 9.05 1.07
CA ALA A 10 -17.27 7.68 0.90
C ALA A 10 -18.66 7.61 0.22
N GLU A 11 -19.60 8.49 0.61
CA GLU A 11 -20.91 8.58 -0.04
C GLU A 11 -20.78 8.95 -1.53
N ARG A 12 -19.99 9.99 -1.83
CA ARG A 12 -19.73 10.43 -3.22
C ARG A 12 -19.05 9.35 -4.06
N LEU A 13 -18.07 8.64 -3.48
CA LEU A 13 -17.42 7.51 -4.11
C LEU A 13 -18.45 6.43 -4.47
N GLY A 14 -19.36 6.10 -3.55
CA GLY A 14 -20.40 5.12 -3.77
C GLY A 14 -21.30 5.48 -4.97
N GLU A 15 -21.76 6.73 -5.03
CA GLU A 15 -22.56 7.24 -6.15
C GLU A 15 -21.81 7.14 -7.48
N GLU A 16 -20.54 7.54 -7.51
CA GLU A 16 -19.71 7.53 -8.71
C GLU A 16 -19.45 6.09 -9.21
N LEU A 17 -19.16 5.15 -8.31
CA LEU A 17 -18.94 3.74 -8.65
C LEU A 17 -20.20 3.07 -9.17
N VAL A 18 -21.37 3.40 -8.62
CA VAL A 18 -22.67 2.91 -9.11
C VAL A 18 -22.95 3.46 -10.52
N ALA A 19 -22.66 4.73 -10.76
CA ALA A 19 -22.85 5.37 -12.06
C ALA A 19 -21.98 4.77 -13.20
N ILE A 20 -20.89 4.06 -12.88
CA ILE A 20 -20.07 3.36 -13.90
C ILE A 20 -20.92 2.31 -14.64
N VAL A 21 -21.79 1.60 -13.92
CA VAL A 21 -22.65 0.55 -14.48
C VAL A 21 -23.75 1.14 -15.37
N GLU A 22 -24.23 2.34 -15.03
CA GLU A 22 -25.33 3.03 -15.72
C GLU A 22 -24.88 3.89 -16.91
N SER A 23 -23.57 4.18 -17.00
CA SER A 23 -23.01 5.00 -18.08
C SER A 23 -22.98 4.24 -19.41
N PRO A 24 -23.56 4.77 -20.52
CA PRO A 24 -23.44 4.15 -21.83
C PRO A 24 -21.96 4.10 -22.26
N PRO A 25 -21.53 3.08 -23.02
CA PRO A 25 -20.17 3.04 -23.55
C PRO A 25 -19.94 4.30 -24.38
N GLY A 26 -18.96 5.11 -23.96
CA GLY A 26 -18.57 6.32 -24.68
C GLY A 26 -18.21 5.98 -26.14
N PRO A 27 -18.28 6.96 -27.06
CA PRO A 27 -17.93 6.72 -28.45
C PRO A 27 -16.51 6.16 -28.52
N VAL A 28 -16.37 5.01 -29.18
CA VAL A 28 -15.09 4.38 -29.48
C VAL A 28 -14.22 5.43 -30.15
N GLY A 29 -13.22 5.92 -29.40
CA GLY A 29 -12.26 6.90 -29.87
C GLY A 29 -11.63 6.44 -31.19
N LEU A 30 -11.63 7.36 -32.14
CA LEU A 30 -11.03 7.32 -33.46
C LEU A 30 -9.89 6.30 -33.58
N ARG A 31 -10.17 5.19 -34.29
CA ARG A 31 -9.14 4.29 -34.82
C ARG A 31 -8.14 5.10 -35.61
N THR A 32 -6.88 5.09 -35.20
CA THR A 32 -5.76 5.43 -36.08
C THR A 32 -5.76 4.43 -37.23
N ALA A 33 -5.86 4.96 -38.44
CA ALA A 33 -5.85 4.20 -39.68
C ALA A 33 -4.47 3.57 -39.93
N GLY A 34 -4.49 2.31 -40.37
CA GLY A 34 -3.33 1.59 -40.91
C GLY A 34 -3.60 0.09 -41.00
N ASP A 35 -4.07 -0.36 -42.19
CA ASP A 35 -3.79 -1.62 -42.93
C ASP A 35 -3.60 -2.95 -42.15
N ASP A 36 -4.12 -4.13 -42.53
CA ASP A 36 -4.74 -4.63 -43.77
C ASP A 36 -5.41 -6.01 -43.47
N ARG A 37 -6.42 -6.36 -44.29
CA ARG A 37 -6.97 -7.69 -44.69
C ARG A 37 -7.18 -8.87 -43.72
N GLY A 38 -8.47 -9.25 -43.63
CA GLY A 38 -8.92 -10.57 -44.11
C GLY A 38 -9.79 -11.41 -43.16
N GLY A 39 -11.08 -11.60 -43.51
CA GLY A 39 -11.89 -12.73 -43.00
C GLY A 39 -13.35 -12.42 -42.74
N ALA A 40 -14.22 -12.69 -43.72
CA ALA A 40 -15.67 -12.61 -43.61
C ALA A 40 -16.26 -13.84 -42.89
N GLY A 41 -17.34 -13.63 -42.13
CA GLY A 41 -18.18 -14.70 -41.57
C GLY A 41 -19.31 -14.10 -40.73
N GLY A 42 -20.55 -14.16 -41.23
CA GLY A 42 -21.68 -13.36 -40.76
C GLY A 42 -22.39 -13.88 -39.50
N GLY A 43 -23.29 -13.05 -39.00
CA GLY A 43 -24.14 -13.37 -37.86
C GLY A 43 -24.81 -12.13 -37.28
N SER A 44 -25.75 -11.55 -38.04
CA SER A 44 -26.68 -10.55 -37.50
C SER A 44 -27.68 -11.26 -36.59
N CYS A 45 -27.71 -10.90 -35.31
CA CYS A 45 -28.88 -11.04 -34.46
C CYS A 45 -29.03 -9.76 -33.62
N GLY A 46 -30.18 -9.11 -33.78
CA GLY A 46 -30.54 -7.90 -33.05
C GLY A 46 -31.03 -8.16 -31.63
N GLY A 47 -31.12 -7.07 -30.87
CA GLY A 47 -32.05 -6.94 -29.74
C GLY A 47 -31.45 -7.03 -28.33
N CYS A 48 -31.24 -5.84 -27.74
CA CYS A 48 -31.40 -5.48 -26.33
C CYS A 48 -30.41 -6.00 -25.28
N GLY A 49 -29.62 -5.04 -24.75
CA GLY A 49 -28.92 -5.13 -23.46
C GLY A 49 -27.41 -4.90 -23.58
N VAL A 50 -26.95 -3.73 -24.02
CA VAL A 50 -25.50 -3.43 -24.04
C VAL A 50 -25.08 -3.08 -22.61
N GLY A 51 -24.89 -4.11 -21.78
CA GLY A 51 -24.17 -3.97 -20.51
C GLY A 51 -22.72 -3.56 -20.77
N ILE A 52 -22.14 -2.81 -19.84
CA ILE A 52 -20.72 -2.45 -19.88
C ILE A 52 -19.85 -3.73 -19.91
N SER A 53 -18.81 -3.73 -20.74
CA SER A 53 -17.84 -4.83 -20.77
C SER A 53 -17.14 -4.96 -19.41
N SER A 54 -16.88 -6.17 -18.95
CA SER A 54 -16.16 -6.41 -17.69
C SER A 54 -14.80 -5.72 -17.65
N ARG A 55 -14.12 -5.63 -18.80
CA ARG A 55 -12.85 -4.91 -18.95
C ARG A 55 -12.98 -3.42 -18.70
N ASP A 56 -13.98 -2.80 -19.33
CA ASP A 56 -14.19 -1.35 -19.23
C ASP A 56 -14.71 -0.95 -17.86
N TYR A 57 -15.61 -1.76 -17.28
CA TYR A 57 -16.07 -1.58 -15.91
C TYR A 57 -14.91 -1.67 -14.92
N CYS A 58 -14.15 -2.77 -14.92
CA CYS A 58 -13.06 -2.98 -13.97
C CYS A 58 -11.97 -1.92 -14.09
N ARG A 59 -11.65 -1.48 -15.31
CA ARG A 59 -10.69 -0.39 -15.53
C ARG A 59 -11.17 0.92 -14.92
N ARG A 60 -12.41 1.34 -15.24
CA ARG A 60 -12.98 2.59 -14.70
C ARG A 60 -13.12 2.53 -13.18
N PHE A 61 -13.55 1.39 -12.66
CA PHE A 61 -13.63 1.12 -11.23
C PHE A 61 -12.28 1.35 -10.55
N CYS A 62 -11.19 0.73 -11.03
CA CYS A 62 -9.86 0.92 -10.46
C CYS A 62 -9.42 2.39 -10.50
N GLN A 63 -9.65 3.10 -11.61
CA GLN A 63 -9.28 4.51 -11.74
C GLN A 63 -9.95 5.38 -10.69
N VAL A 64 -11.27 5.23 -10.50
CA VAL A 64 -12.01 5.99 -9.50
C VAL A 64 -11.51 5.66 -8.09
N VAL A 65 -11.34 4.36 -7.77
CA VAL A 65 -10.86 3.95 -6.45
C VAL A 65 -9.45 4.48 -6.16
N GLU A 66 -8.54 4.42 -7.13
CA GLU A 66 -7.18 4.96 -7.00
C GLU A 66 -7.18 6.48 -6.77
N ASP A 67 -8.02 7.23 -7.51
CA ASP A 67 -8.13 8.68 -7.37
C ASP A 67 -8.65 9.08 -5.99
N TYR A 68 -9.63 8.37 -5.43
CA TYR A 68 -10.15 8.66 -4.07
C TYR A 68 -9.18 8.20 -2.99
N ALA A 69 -8.61 7.00 -3.10
CA ALA A 69 -7.64 6.51 -2.11
C ALA A 69 -6.38 7.38 -2.05
N GLY A 70 -5.96 7.94 -3.19
CA GLY A 70 -4.79 8.82 -3.31
C GLY A 70 -4.96 10.20 -2.66
N ARG A 71 -6.19 10.63 -2.31
CA ARG A 71 -6.44 11.89 -1.59
C ARG A 71 -6.01 11.83 -0.13
N TRP A 72 -5.99 10.63 0.43
CA TRP A 72 -5.73 10.39 1.83
C TRP A 72 -4.26 10.00 2.06
N GLN A 73 -3.64 10.56 3.09
CA GLN A 73 -2.29 10.18 3.53
C GLN A 73 -2.30 9.28 4.77
N VAL A 74 -3.48 9.03 5.34
CA VAL A 74 -3.67 8.26 6.58
C VAL A 74 -4.41 6.95 6.29
N PRO A 75 -4.10 5.85 7.00
CA PRO A 75 -4.59 4.50 6.64
C PRO A 75 -6.10 4.30 6.80
N LEU A 76 -6.73 4.94 7.80
CA LEU A 76 -8.14 4.69 8.13
C LEU A 76 -9.12 5.22 7.07
N PRO A 77 -9.02 6.49 6.62
CA PRO A 77 -9.82 6.96 5.47
C PRO A 77 -9.58 6.17 4.19
N GLN A 78 -8.33 5.75 3.92
CA GLN A 78 -8.05 4.86 2.78
C GLN A 78 -8.79 3.52 2.91
N LEU A 79 -8.86 2.96 4.11
CA LEU A 79 -9.58 1.71 4.37
C LEU A 79 -11.09 1.87 4.18
N GLN A 80 -11.66 3.02 4.57
CA GLN A 80 -13.07 3.34 4.31
C GLN A 80 -13.36 3.46 2.81
N VAL A 81 -12.47 4.09 2.03
CA VAL A 81 -12.56 4.11 0.56
C VAL A 81 -12.57 2.69 -0.01
N LEU A 82 -11.66 1.82 0.44
CA LEU A 82 -11.61 0.43 -0.03
C LEU A 82 -12.83 -0.39 0.42
N GLN A 83 -13.36 -0.13 1.61
CA GLN A 83 -14.60 -0.75 2.10
C GLN A 83 -15.76 -0.42 1.18
N THR A 84 -16.01 0.87 0.93
CA THR A 84 -17.06 1.33 0.02
C THR A 84 -16.88 0.76 -1.38
N ALA A 85 -15.63 0.78 -1.90
CA ALA A 85 -15.31 0.21 -3.19
C ALA A 85 -15.66 -1.28 -3.26
N LEU A 86 -15.30 -2.07 -2.25
CA LEU A 86 -15.61 -3.50 -2.19
C LEU A 86 -17.12 -3.76 -2.10
N CYS A 87 -17.86 -2.97 -1.32
CA CYS A 87 -19.32 -3.04 -1.23
C CYS A 87 -19.99 -2.79 -2.60
N CYS A 88 -19.59 -1.70 -3.28
CA CYS A 88 -20.10 -1.37 -4.61
C CYS A 88 -19.72 -2.45 -5.64
N PHE A 89 -18.49 -2.94 -5.59
CA PHE A 89 -18.01 -3.99 -6.50
C PHE A 89 -18.76 -5.30 -6.30
N THR A 90 -19.11 -5.65 -5.06
CA THR A 90 -19.90 -6.85 -4.75
C THR A 90 -21.23 -6.84 -5.49
N SER A 91 -21.94 -5.71 -5.46
CA SER A 91 -23.22 -5.54 -6.16
C SER A 91 -23.06 -5.59 -7.68
N ALA A 92 -22.08 -4.85 -8.23
CA ALA A 92 -21.88 -4.78 -9.67
C ALA A 92 -21.34 -6.08 -10.28
N SER A 93 -20.45 -6.77 -9.55
CA SER A 93 -19.80 -7.99 -10.02
C SER A 93 -20.79 -9.12 -10.28
N ALA A 94 -21.94 -9.13 -9.60
CA ALA A 94 -22.99 -10.13 -9.79
C ALA A 94 -23.39 -10.34 -11.26
N SER A 95 -23.24 -9.32 -12.10
CA SER A 95 -23.50 -9.35 -13.55
C SER A 95 -22.42 -10.03 -14.41
N PHE A 96 -21.23 -10.32 -13.86
CA PHE A 96 -20.10 -10.92 -14.57
C PHE A 96 -19.94 -12.43 -14.28
N PRO A 97 -19.34 -13.23 -15.19
CA PRO A 97 -19.08 -14.65 -14.98
C PRO A 97 -18.04 -14.95 -13.90
N ASP A 98 -18.11 -16.14 -13.28
CA ASP A 98 -17.24 -16.59 -12.17
C ASP A 98 -15.74 -16.66 -12.56
N GLU A 99 -15.46 -16.99 -13.81
CA GLU A 99 -14.10 -17.11 -14.35
C GLU A 99 -13.61 -15.81 -15.03
N CYS A 100 -14.18 -14.66 -14.68
CA CYS A 100 -13.79 -13.38 -15.29
C CYS A 100 -12.42 -12.88 -14.78
N GLU A 101 -11.41 -12.88 -15.65
CA GLU A 101 -10.04 -12.43 -15.33
C GLU A 101 -9.97 -10.98 -14.81
N HIS A 102 -10.79 -10.08 -15.35
CA HIS A 102 -10.83 -8.67 -14.93
C HIS A 102 -11.33 -8.56 -13.48
N VAL A 103 -12.34 -9.35 -13.12
CA VAL A 103 -12.88 -9.39 -11.76
C VAL A 103 -11.84 -9.99 -10.80
N GLN A 104 -11.16 -11.07 -11.20
CA GLN A 104 -10.07 -11.66 -10.41
C GLN A 104 -8.95 -10.67 -10.10
N TYR A 105 -8.57 -9.86 -11.10
CA TYR A 105 -7.56 -8.83 -10.93
C TYR A 105 -8.00 -7.78 -9.91
N VAL A 106 -9.21 -7.23 -10.04
CA VAL A 106 -9.73 -6.22 -9.13
C VAL A 106 -9.82 -6.75 -7.70
N LEU A 107 -10.36 -7.96 -7.51
CA LEU A 107 -10.46 -8.58 -6.18
C LEU A 107 -9.09 -8.80 -5.55
N SER A 108 -8.10 -9.24 -6.33
CA SER A 108 -6.73 -9.39 -5.86
C SER A 108 -6.12 -8.06 -5.44
N SER A 109 -6.29 -7.02 -6.27
CA SER A 109 -5.76 -5.68 -6.01
C SER A 109 -6.39 -5.06 -4.77
N LEU A 110 -7.71 -5.15 -4.63
CA LEU A 110 -8.45 -4.71 -3.44
C LEU A 110 -7.99 -5.47 -2.19
N ALA A 111 -7.90 -6.80 -2.26
CA ALA A 111 -7.48 -7.62 -1.11
C ALA A 111 -6.06 -7.26 -0.63
N VAL A 112 -5.10 -7.14 -1.55
CA VAL A 112 -3.72 -6.76 -1.22
C VAL A 112 -3.68 -5.36 -0.64
N SER A 113 -4.35 -4.39 -1.26
CA SER A 113 -4.40 -3.01 -0.75
C SER A 113 -5.05 -2.94 0.64
N PHE A 114 -6.13 -3.69 0.86
CA PHE A 114 -6.80 -3.77 2.16
C PHE A 114 -5.87 -4.35 3.22
N PHE A 115 -5.20 -5.47 2.92
CA PHE A 115 -4.22 -6.07 3.83
C PHE A 115 -3.05 -5.14 4.13
N GLU A 116 -2.51 -4.45 3.13
CA GLU A 116 -1.45 -3.45 3.31
C GLU A 116 -1.87 -2.36 4.32
N LEU A 117 -3.11 -1.89 4.23
CA LEU A 117 -3.65 -0.92 5.18
C LEU A 117 -3.88 -1.50 6.58
N LEU A 118 -4.31 -2.77 6.68
CA LEU A 118 -4.48 -3.44 7.98
C LEU A 118 -3.18 -3.51 8.79
N LEU A 119 -2.02 -3.55 8.12
CA LEU A 119 -0.72 -3.59 8.80
C LEU A 119 -0.39 -2.29 9.56
N PHE A 120 -1.08 -1.19 9.29
CA PHE A 120 -0.89 0.06 10.02
C PHE A 120 -1.60 0.10 11.37
N PHE A 121 -2.55 -0.80 11.60
CA PHE A 121 -3.37 -0.81 12.81
C PHE A 121 -2.83 -1.77 13.86
N GLY A 122 -2.99 -1.35 15.12
CA GLY A 122 -2.63 -2.09 16.31
C GLY A 122 -3.48 -3.33 16.58
N ARG A 123 -2.95 -4.27 17.39
CA ARG A 123 -3.76 -5.35 17.99
C ARG A 123 -4.95 -4.78 18.75
N ASP A 124 -4.70 -3.73 19.53
CA ASP A 124 -5.69 -3.12 20.39
C ASP A 124 -6.69 -2.28 19.57
N GLU A 125 -6.28 -1.76 18.40
CA GLU A 125 -7.14 -0.98 17.51
C GLU A 125 -8.11 -1.86 16.69
N PHE A 126 -7.82 -3.16 16.54
CA PHE A 126 -8.60 -4.09 15.72
C PHE A 126 -10.02 -4.36 16.25
N TYR A 127 -10.26 -4.10 17.53
CA TYR A 127 -11.55 -4.32 18.20
C TYR A 127 -12.35 -3.02 18.40
N GLU A 128 -11.76 -1.87 18.06
CA GLU A 128 -12.35 -0.56 18.24
C GLU A 128 -13.07 -0.08 16.97
N GLU A 129 -14.08 0.76 17.16
CA GLU A 129 -14.73 1.47 16.06
C GLU A 129 -13.81 2.59 15.54
N PRO A 130 -13.80 2.89 14.23
CA PRO A 130 -14.66 2.33 13.18
C PRO A 130 -14.06 1.09 12.47
N LEU A 131 -12.85 0.67 12.83
CA LEU A 131 -12.14 -0.43 12.15
C LEU A 131 -12.92 -1.74 12.22
N LYS A 132 -13.53 -2.06 13.37
CA LYS A 132 -14.36 -3.24 13.54
C LYS A 132 -15.50 -3.34 12.52
N ASP A 133 -16.19 -2.23 12.23
CA ASP A 133 -17.29 -2.21 11.28
C ASP A 133 -16.81 -2.39 9.85
N ILE A 134 -15.68 -1.76 9.51
CA ILE A 134 -15.01 -1.93 8.21
C ILE A 134 -14.66 -3.39 7.95
N LEU A 135 -14.08 -4.06 8.95
CA LEU A 135 -13.75 -5.47 8.90
C LEU A 135 -14.99 -6.37 8.77
N GLY A 136 -16.07 -6.01 9.48
CA GLY A 136 -17.36 -6.68 9.36
C GLY A 136 -17.94 -6.60 7.95
N SER A 137 -17.96 -5.41 7.35
CA SER A 137 -18.42 -5.22 5.97
C SER A 137 -17.57 -6.00 4.95
N PHE A 138 -16.25 -6.05 5.14
CA PHE A 138 -15.37 -6.84 4.29
C PHE A 138 -15.75 -8.33 4.31
N GLN A 139 -16.01 -8.89 5.49
CA GLN A 139 -16.44 -10.28 5.64
C GLN A 139 -17.82 -10.54 5.01
N GLU A 140 -18.74 -9.59 5.08
CA GLU A 140 -20.06 -9.69 4.44
C GLU A 140 -19.94 -9.69 2.90
N CYS A 141 -19.12 -8.80 2.34
CA CYS A 141 -18.82 -8.77 0.91
C CYS A 141 -18.22 -10.10 0.43
N GLN A 142 -17.31 -10.67 1.22
CA GLN A 142 -16.66 -11.93 0.89
C GLN A 142 -17.65 -13.09 0.70
N ASN A 143 -18.76 -13.12 1.44
CA ASN A 143 -19.76 -14.20 1.29
C ASN A 143 -20.37 -14.23 -0.11
N HIS A 144 -20.52 -13.08 -0.74
CA HIS A 144 -21.02 -12.94 -2.11
C HIS A 144 -19.92 -13.16 -3.15
N LEU A 145 -18.71 -12.65 -2.87
CA LEU A 145 -17.56 -12.72 -3.78
C LEU A 145 -16.88 -14.10 -3.81
N ARG A 146 -17.23 -15.01 -2.88
CA ARG A 146 -16.67 -16.38 -2.82
C ARG A 146 -16.81 -17.16 -4.13
N ARG A 147 -17.85 -16.89 -4.93
CA ARG A 147 -18.06 -17.51 -6.26
C ARG A 147 -16.87 -17.35 -7.21
N TYR A 148 -16.10 -16.27 -7.07
CA TYR A 148 -14.90 -16.04 -7.87
C TYR A 148 -13.70 -16.86 -7.39
N GLY A 149 -13.70 -17.43 -6.17
CA GLY A 149 -12.56 -18.23 -5.69
C GLY A 149 -11.23 -17.45 -5.62
N ASN A 150 -11.29 -16.14 -5.37
CA ASN A 150 -10.09 -15.32 -5.29
C ASN A 150 -9.26 -15.63 -4.03
N VAL A 151 -8.07 -16.17 -4.23
CA VAL A 151 -7.19 -16.65 -3.14
C VAL A 151 -6.76 -15.50 -2.22
N ASN A 152 -6.45 -14.32 -2.77
CA ASN A 152 -6.00 -13.18 -1.95
C ASN A 152 -7.11 -12.71 -1.02
N LEU A 153 -8.33 -12.57 -1.54
CA LEU A 153 -9.49 -12.15 -0.76
C LEU A 153 -9.83 -13.17 0.34
N GLU A 154 -9.71 -14.48 0.06
CA GLU A 154 -9.87 -15.53 1.06
C GLU A 154 -8.79 -15.48 2.16
N LEU A 155 -7.53 -15.27 1.78
CA LEU A 155 -6.42 -15.12 2.73
C LEU A 155 -6.65 -13.94 3.68
N VAL A 156 -7.03 -12.78 3.15
CA VAL A 156 -7.31 -11.59 3.96
C VAL A 156 -8.52 -11.83 4.88
N THR A 157 -9.57 -12.47 4.38
CA THR A 157 -10.73 -12.85 5.21
C THR A 157 -10.32 -13.73 6.38
N ARG A 158 -9.45 -14.72 6.14
CA ARG A 158 -8.93 -15.58 7.20
C ARG A 158 -8.14 -14.78 8.23
N ILE A 159 -7.23 -13.92 7.78
CA ILE A 159 -6.43 -13.07 8.66
C ILE A 159 -7.32 -12.19 9.55
N ILE A 160 -8.34 -11.55 8.98
CA ILE A 160 -9.28 -10.72 9.74
C ILE A 160 -10.01 -11.57 10.80
N ARG A 161 -10.50 -12.75 10.42
CA ARG A 161 -11.20 -13.66 11.34
C ARG A 161 -10.32 -14.15 12.47
N ASP A 162 -9.03 -14.35 12.20
CA ASP A 162 -8.07 -14.88 13.15
C ASP A 162 -7.57 -13.80 14.13
N GLY A 163 -8.07 -12.56 14.06
CA GLY A 163 -7.74 -11.46 14.98
C GLY A 163 -6.72 -10.46 14.40
N GLY A 164 -6.53 -10.49 13.09
CA GLY A 164 -5.65 -9.59 12.35
C GLY A 164 -4.30 -10.21 12.00
N PRO A 165 -3.46 -9.49 11.22
CA PRO A 165 -2.19 -10.02 10.70
C PRO A 165 -1.22 -10.46 11.79
N TRP A 166 -1.41 -9.94 13.01
CA TRP A 166 -0.51 -10.11 14.13
C TRP A 166 -0.71 -11.44 14.84
N GLU A 167 -1.84 -12.11 14.65
CA GLU A 167 -2.07 -13.46 15.20
C GLU A 167 -1.42 -14.54 14.31
N ASP A 168 -0.88 -14.17 13.14
CA ASP A 168 -0.18 -15.09 12.26
C ASP A 168 1.08 -15.66 12.95
N PRO A 169 1.24 -17.01 13.01
CA PRO A 169 2.34 -17.64 13.72
C PRO A 169 3.71 -17.36 13.11
N VAL A 170 3.79 -17.12 11.79
CA VAL A 170 5.03 -16.74 11.12
C VAL A 170 5.40 -15.32 11.49
N LEU A 171 4.45 -14.39 11.43
CA LEU A 171 4.69 -13.02 11.88
C LEU A 171 5.08 -13.01 13.35
N GLN A 172 4.34 -13.69 14.23
CA GLN A 172 4.67 -13.85 15.66
C GLN A 172 6.06 -14.45 15.89
N ALA A 173 6.49 -15.43 15.09
CA ALA A 173 7.84 -15.99 15.17
C ALA A 173 8.90 -14.95 14.78
N VAL A 174 8.65 -14.15 13.74
CA VAL A 174 9.50 -13.02 13.35
C VAL A 174 9.53 -11.94 14.45
N LEU A 175 8.40 -11.65 15.09
CA LEU A 175 8.33 -10.67 16.19
C LEU A 175 9.02 -11.16 17.47
N LYS A 176 8.90 -12.46 17.78
CA LYS A 176 9.50 -13.09 18.96
C LYS A 176 10.98 -13.43 18.78
N ALA A 177 11.48 -13.49 17.54
CA ALA A 177 12.89 -13.66 17.25
C ALA A 177 13.69 -12.38 17.59
N GLN A 178 13.70 -11.98 18.86
CA GLN A 178 14.79 -11.18 19.41
C GLN A 178 16.00 -12.09 19.69
N PRO A 179 17.24 -11.60 19.47
CA PRO A 179 18.43 -12.41 19.66
C PRO A 179 18.72 -12.65 21.14
N ALA A 180 18.98 -13.91 21.48
CA ALA A 180 19.76 -14.22 22.68
C ALA A 180 21.11 -13.48 22.57
N SER A 181 21.40 -12.64 23.56
CA SER A 181 22.69 -11.99 23.73
C SER A 181 23.79 -13.05 23.68
N GLN A 182 24.64 -13.01 22.66
CA GLN A 182 25.93 -13.70 22.69
C GLN A 182 27.01 -12.63 22.71
N GLU A 183 27.52 -12.37 23.91
CA GLU A 183 28.81 -11.72 24.10
C GLU A 183 29.88 -12.54 23.39
N ILE A 184 30.55 -11.93 22.42
CA ILE A 184 31.89 -12.33 22.01
C ILE A 184 32.71 -11.05 21.98
N GLY A 185 33.53 -10.87 23.02
CA GLY A 185 34.62 -9.90 23.00
C GLY A 185 35.67 -10.32 21.96
N THR A 186 36.24 -9.35 21.25
CA THR A 186 37.54 -8.75 21.62
C THR A 186 37.94 -7.65 20.62
N SER A 187 38.51 -6.59 21.20
CA SER A 187 39.53 -5.67 20.65
C SER A 187 39.24 -4.85 19.39
N GLY A 188 38.94 -3.57 19.62
CA GLY A 188 39.76 -2.44 19.15
C GLY A 188 39.84 -2.17 17.65
N ASP A 189 39.07 -1.18 17.17
CA ASP A 189 39.72 -0.02 16.57
C ASP A 189 38.83 1.23 16.59
N SER A 190 39.48 2.36 16.83
CA SER A 190 38.85 3.66 17.05
C SER A 190 38.27 4.23 15.76
N LYS A 191 36.95 4.24 15.63
CA LYS A 191 36.23 5.27 14.86
C LYS A 191 35.21 5.89 15.79
N SER A 192 35.50 7.12 16.21
CA SER A 192 34.60 7.98 16.95
C SER A 192 33.25 8.05 16.24
N LYS A 193 32.29 7.27 16.75
CA LYS A 193 30.87 7.40 16.42
C LYS A 193 30.47 8.78 16.96
N PRO A 194 30.04 9.74 16.13
CA PRO A 194 29.66 11.03 16.66
C PRO A 194 28.40 10.84 17.49
N THR A 195 28.55 10.87 18.81
CA THR A 195 27.46 11.02 19.77
C THR A 195 26.89 12.43 19.59
N PHE A 196 25.98 12.57 18.62
CA PHE A 196 25.16 13.76 18.54
C PHE A 196 24.16 13.72 19.71
N HIS A 197 24.52 14.38 20.80
CA HIS A 197 23.56 14.85 21.80
C HIS A 197 22.70 15.96 21.17
N LEU A 198 21.76 15.59 20.29
CA LEU A 198 20.64 16.44 19.87
C LEU A 198 19.32 15.86 20.41
N LEU A 199 19.27 15.66 21.73
CA LEU A 199 18.01 15.42 22.44
C LEU A 199 17.39 16.78 22.78
N LYS A 200 16.51 17.27 21.90
CA LYS A 200 15.37 18.20 22.13
C LYS A 200 14.89 18.94 20.86
N THR A 201 15.34 18.56 19.67
CA THR A 201 14.75 19.11 18.44
C THR A 201 13.52 18.28 18.06
N ASP A 202 12.38 18.94 17.88
CA ASP A 202 11.14 18.30 17.40
C ASP A 202 11.41 17.62 16.03
N CYS A 203 10.82 16.45 15.80
CA CYS A 203 11.11 15.62 14.62
C CYS A 203 10.81 16.36 13.31
N LYS A 204 9.79 17.24 13.32
CA LYS A 204 9.48 18.13 12.18
C LYS A 204 10.59 19.14 11.88
N SER A 205 11.14 19.80 12.90
CA SER A 205 12.30 20.68 12.74
C SER A 205 13.55 19.90 12.29
N GLY A 206 13.69 18.64 12.73
CA GLY A 206 14.74 17.74 12.26
C GLY A 206 14.68 17.49 10.75
N ILE A 207 13.49 17.24 10.21
CA ILE A 207 13.26 17.05 8.77
C ILE A 207 13.66 18.27 7.96
N ASP A 208 13.27 19.48 8.40
CA ASP A 208 13.64 20.72 7.71
C ASP A 208 15.16 20.93 7.67
N ILE A 209 15.86 20.62 8.76
CA ILE A 209 17.31 20.70 8.84
C ILE A 209 17.97 19.71 7.87
N ILE A 210 17.47 18.48 7.79
CA ILE A 210 17.98 17.47 6.86
C ILE A 210 17.80 17.94 5.41
N CYS A 211 16.59 18.36 5.04
CA CYS A 211 16.26 18.83 3.70
C CYS A 211 17.09 20.05 3.29
N ASN A 212 17.28 21.02 4.19
CA ASN A 212 18.11 22.20 3.92
C ASN A 212 19.60 21.82 3.78
N THR A 213 20.09 20.91 4.61
CA THR A 213 21.47 20.39 4.51
C THR A 213 21.70 19.68 3.17
N GLU A 214 20.69 18.93 2.68
CA GLU A 214 20.76 18.29 1.37
C GLU A 214 20.77 19.33 0.23
N LYS A 215 19.94 20.38 0.31
CA LYS A 215 19.88 21.46 -0.69
C LYS A 215 21.21 22.20 -0.84
N GLU A 216 22.00 22.30 0.24
CA GLU A 216 23.37 22.82 0.20
C GLU A 216 24.38 21.86 -0.47
N GLY A 217 23.94 20.70 -0.96
CA GLY A 217 24.78 19.69 -1.61
C GLY A 217 25.49 18.75 -0.63
N LYS A 218 25.31 18.90 0.69
CA LYS A 218 25.99 18.13 1.73
C LYS A 218 25.29 16.78 1.98
N THR A 219 25.15 15.96 0.94
CA THR A 219 24.37 14.71 0.95
C THR A 219 24.80 13.74 2.07
N ILE A 220 26.11 13.54 2.27
CA ILE A 220 26.62 12.61 3.30
C ILE A 220 26.25 13.09 4.71
N LEU A 221 26.34 14.41 4.96
CA LEU A 221 25.98 14.99 6.24
C LEU A 221 24.46 14.93 6.47
N ALA A 222 23.66 15.21 5.44
CA ALA A 222 22.21 15.08 5.51
C ALA A 222 21.79 13.63 5.81
N LEU A 223 22.47 12.65 5.22
CA LEU A 223 22.24 11.23 5.50
C LEU A 223 22.55 10.87 6.95
N GLN A 224 23.70 11.30 7.47
CA GLN A 224 24.07 11.09 8.87
C GLN A 224 23.08 11.75 9.85
N LEU A 225 22.61 12.95 9.53
CA LEU A 225 21.57 13.62 10.30
C LEU A 225 20.28 12.79 10.26
N CYS A 226 19.86 12.35 9.08
CA CYS A 226 18.68 11.52 8.92
C CYS A 226 18.74 10.23 9.75
N GLU A 227 19.86 9.50 9.72
CA GLU A 227 20.08 8.31 10.55
C GLU A 227 20.02 8.62 12.05
N SER A 228 20.53 9.77 12.48
CA SER A 228 20.52 10.16 13.90
C SER A 228 19.11 10.49 14.43
N PHE A 229 18.17 10.87 13.57
CA PHE A 229 16.75 11.01 13.93
C PHE A 229 15.96 9.72 13.74
N LEU A 230 16.28 8.94 12.70
CA LEU A 230 15.55 7.74 12.31
C LEU A 230 15.79 6.58 13.27
N ILE A 231 17.05 6.28 13.62
CA ILE A 231 17.39 5.11 14.45
C ILE A 231 16.72 5.19 15.84
N PRO A 232 16.73 6.33 16.56
CA PRO A 232 16.03 6.42 17.84
C PRO A 232 14.53 6.17 17.74
N GLN A 233 13.88 6.62 16.65
CA GLN A 233 12.45 6.39 16.43
C GLN A 233 12.15 4.92 16.10
N LEU A 234 13.01 4.26 15.33
CA LEU A 234 12.92 2.81 15.11
C LEU A 234 13.02 2.05 16.43
N GLN A 235 13.95 2.45 17.30
CA GLN A 235 14.19 1.80 18.59
C GLN A 235 13.09 2.10 19.63
N SER A 236 12.56 3.32 19.66
CA SER A 236 11.45 3.69 20.56
C SER A 236 10.09 3.17 20.08
N GLY A 237 9.97 2.86 18.79
CA GLY A 237 8.73 2.45 18.16
C GLY A 237 7.79 3.61 17.83
N ASP A 238 8.26 4.85 17.89
CA ASP A 238 7.50 6.07 17.59
C ASP A 238 7.27 6.24 16.08
N MET A 239 6.00 6.36 15.68
CA MET A 239 5.58 6.47 14.28
C MET A 239 5.43 7.91 13.80
N TYR A 240 5.54 8.92 14.67
CA TYR A 240 5.15 10.30 14.35
C TYR A 240 5.81 10.87 13.10
N CYS A 241 7.12 10.67 12.91
CA CYS A 241 7.87 11.13 11.73
C CYS A 241 8.58 10.00 10.97
N ILE A 242 8.34 8.74 11.36
CA ILE A 242 9.16 7.63 10.89
C ILE A 242 9.05 7.43 9.38
N TRP A 243 7.86 7.62 8.83
CA TRP A 243 7.61 7.37 7.41
C TRP A 243 8.32 8.40 6.54
N GLU A 244 8.23 9.68 6.90
CA GLU A 244 8.95 10.77 6.23
C GLU A 244 10.46 10.58 6.33
N LEU A 245 10.96 10.18 7.50
CA LEU A 245 12.39 9.92 7.70
C LEU A 245 12.89 8.71 6.91
N ILE A 246 12.14 7.61 6.84
CA ILE A 246 12.49 6.44 6.01
C ILE A 246 12.51 6.83 4.54
N PHE A 247 11.54 7.62 4.09
CA PHE A 247 11.49 8.10 2.72
C PHE A 247 12.69 8.99 2.39
N ILE A 248 12.99 10.00 3.21
CA ILE A 248 14.14 10.90 3.04
C ILE A 248 15.46 10.10 3.07
N TRP A 249 15.61 9.24 4.07
CA TRP A 249 16.77 8.34 4.20
C TRP A 249 16.95 7.52 2.92
N SER A 250 15.88 6.97 2.34
CA SER A 250 15.98 6.16 1.12
C SER A 250 16.57 6.92 -0.07
N LYS A 251 16.16 8.18 -0.25
CA LYS A 251 16.64 9.04 -1.33
C LYS A 251 18.09 9.45 -1.10
N LEU A 252 18.42 9.87 0.12
CA LEU A 252 19.78 10.22 0.51
C LEU A 252 20.74 9.03 0.38
N GLN A 253 20.29 7.83 0.76
CA GLN A 253 21.09 6.62 0.71
C GLN A 253 21.46 6.25 -0.72
N LEU A 254 20.48 6.27 -1.64
CA LEU A 254 20.71 6.00 -3.06
C LEU A 254 21.52 7.10 -3.77
N LYS A 255 21.37 8.35 -3.34
CA LYS A 255 22.18 9.47 -3.82
C LYS A 255 23.64 9.36 -3.36
N SER A 256 23.87 8.87 -2.14
CA SER A 256 25.22 8.63 -1.60
C SER A 256 25.85 7.35 -2.15
N ASN A 257 25.06 6.30 -2.38
CA ASN A 257 25.50 5.03 -2.95
C ASN A 257 24.40 4.45 -3.88
N PRO A 258 24.60 4.45 -5.21
CA PRO A 258 23.58 4.01 -6.15
C PRO A 258 23.36 2.49 -6.19
N SER A 259 24.14 1.70 -5.44
CA SER A 259 24.01 0.24 -5.43
C SER A 259 22.72 -0.21 -4.74
N LYS A 260 21.84 -0.85 -5.52
CA LYS A 260 20.55 -1.37 -5.03
C LYS A 260 20.69 -2.51 -4.03
N GLN A 261 21.71 -3.36 -4.19
CA GLN A 261 22.01 -4.43 -3.22
C GLN A 261 22.40 -3.83 -1.86
N VAL A 262 23.30 -2.84 -1.86
CA VAL A 262 23.72 -2.16 -0.62
C VAL A 262 22.54 -1.44 0.03
N PHE A 263 21.67 -0.81 -0.77
CA PHE A 263 20.45 -0.18 -0.27
C PHE A 263 19.52 -1.19 0.44
N VAL A 264 19.28 -2.36 -0.17
CA VAL A 264 18.45 -3.42 0.42
C VAL A 264 19.08 -3.94 1.71
N ASP A 265 20.39 -4.21 1.72
CA ASP A 265 21.12 -4.65 2.92
C ASP A 265 20.96 -3.65 4.07
N GLN A 266 21.04 -2.35 3.77
CA GLN A 266 20.88 -1.31 4.78
C GLN A 266 19.46 -1.16 5.27
N CYS A 267 18.44 -1.34 4.40
CA CYS A 267 17.05 -1.43 4.83
C CYS A 267 16.87 -2.55 5.86
N TYR A 268 17.46 -3.73 5.60
CA TYR A 268 17.43 -4.84 6.56
C TYR A 268 18.17 -4.52 7.86
N GLN A 269 19.30 -3.81 7.82
CA GLN A 269 19.98 -3.40 9.05
C GLN A 269 19.13 -2.44 9.89
N LEU A 270 18.44 -1.48 9.26
CA LEU A 270 17.54 -0.57 9.97
C LEU A 270 16.32 -1.30 10.53
N LEU A 271 15.70 -2.20 9.75
CA LEU A 271 14.60 -3.04 10.22
C LEU A 271 14.96 -3.86 11.46
N ARG A 272 16.19 -4.36 11.56
CA ARG A 272 16.68 -5.09 12.74
C ARG A 272 16.77 -4.24 14.01
N THR A 273 16.85 -2.91 13.87
CA THR A 273 16.86 -2.00 15.02
C THR A 273 15.46 -1.61 15.47
N ALA A 274 14.44 -1.95 14.69
CA ALA A 274 13.09 -1.51 14.95
C ALA A 274 12.37 -2.39 15.98
N THR A 275 11.66 -1.73 16.89
CA THR A 275 10.84 -2.38 17.93
C THR A 275 9.35 -2.40 17.59
N ASN A 276 8.94 -1.62 16.59
CA ASN A 276 7.56 -1.53 16.13
C ASN A 276 7.41 -2.11 14.72
N VAL A 277 6.60 -3.16 14.59
CA VAL A 277 6.38 -3.92 13.36
C VAL A 277 5.81 -3.09 12.21
N ARG A 278 5.15 -1.97 12.54
CA ARG A 278 4.58 -1.05 11.55
C ARG A 278 5.64 -0.43 10.65
N VAL A 279 6.93 -0.43 11.05
CA VAL A 279 8.03 0.06 10.20
C VAL A 279 8.30 -0.82 8.99
N ILE A 280 7.88 -2.08 9.02
CA ILE A 280 8.15 -3.04 7.94
C ILE A 280 7.54 -2.51 6.64
N PHE A 281 6.35 -1.92 6.70
CA PHE A 281 5.65 -1.44 5.52
C PHE A 281 6.36 -0.27 4.81
N PRO A 282 6.72 0.84 5.49
CA PRO A 282 7.57 1.88 4.92
C PRO A 282 8.81 1.35 4.20
N PHE A 283 9.54 0.40 4.82
CA PHE A 283 10.72 -0.21 4.21
C PHE A 283 10.37 -1.06 2.99
N MET A 284 9.33 -1.89 3.07
CA MET A 284 8.88 -2.72 1.94
C MET A 284 8.46 -1.86 0.75
N LYS A 285 7.78 -0.73 1.00
CA LYS A 285 7.38 0.24 -0.02
C LYS A 285 8.58 0.87 -0.71
N ILE A 286 9.55 1.42 0.04
CA ILE A 286 10.75 2.01 -0.59
C ILE A 286 11.62 0.97 -1.29
N ILE A 287 11.70 -0.27 -0.78
CA ILE A 287 12.41 -1.36 -1.46
C ILE A 287 11.72 -1.66 -2.79
N LYS A 288 10.39 -1.81 -2.81
CA LYS A 288 9.62 -2.02 -4.03
C LYS A 288 9.83 -0.87 -5.01
N ASP A 289 9.63 0.37 -4.58
CA ASP A 289 9.71 1.56 -5.43
C ASP A 289 11.11 1.79 -6.02
N GLU A 290 12.16 1.48 -5.27
CA GLU A 290 13.54 1.73 -5.68
C GLU A 290 14.21 0.56 -6.38
N VAL A 291 13.86 -0.69 -6.04
CA VAL A 291 14.46 -1.90 -6.63
C VAL A 291 13.67 -2.37 -7.86
N ASN A 292 12.34 -2.28 -7.86
CA ASN A 292 11.51 -2.72 -8.99
C ASN A 292 11.35 -1.70 -10.12
N ARG A 293 12.05 -0.55 -10.07
CA ARG A 293 12.12 0.41 -11.19
C ARG A 293 12.74 -0.17 -12.49
N ILE A 294 13.22 -1.42 -12.50
CA ILE A 294 13.73 -2.11 -13.70
C ILE A 294 12.69 -3.06 -14.33
N TYR A 295 11.68 -3.54 -13.61
CA TYR A 295 10.69 -4.46 -14.21
C TYR A 295 9.57 -3.74 -14.97
N LEU A 296 9.34 -2.44 -14.70
CA LEU A 296 8.37 -1.61 -15.45
C LEU A 296 8.98 -0.86 -16.65
N SER A 297 10.26 -1.07 -16.97
CA SER A 297 10.88 -0.59 -18.22
C SER A 297 11.11 -1.69 -19.26
N LEU A 298 10.65 -2.91 -18.99
CA LEU A 298 10.68 -4.05 -19.92
C LEU A 298 9.31 -4.62 -20.28
N GLU A 299 8.23 -3.98 -19.83
CA GLU A 299 6.86 -4.25 -20.32
C GLU A 299 6.22 -2.95 -20.80
N PHE A 300 6.68 -2.44 -21.94
CA PHE A 300 5.90 -1.68 -22.92
C PHE A 300 6.57 -1.79 -24.30
#